data_AF-A0A938R3S7-F1
#
_entry.id   AF-A0A938R3S7-F1
#
_cell.length_a   1.000
_cell.length_b   1.000
_cell.length_c   1.000
_cell.angle_alpha   90.00
_cell.angle_beta   90.00
_cell.angle_gamma   90.00
#
_symmetry.space_group_name_H-M   'P 1'
#
loop_
_entity.id
_entity.type
_entity.pdbx_description
1 polymer ?
#
loop_
_entity_poly.entity_id
_entity_poly.type
_entity_poly.pdbx_seq_one_letter_code
_entity_poly.pdbx_strand_id
1 'polypeptide(L)'
;EAEMAVLRERAVTSPFDFIDFWAVDFEWRDGKPFEHHWQDFRTRKDRSLKTRTDLGWEYAQKGAHRICVKVIDVFGVDTTTVIAVEV
;
A
#
# COMPACT_ATOMS: atom_id res chain seq x y z
N GLU A 1 3.40 25.51 14.80
CA GLU A 1 4.74 24.87 14.83
C GLU A 1 4.78 23.62 15.70
N ALA A 2 4.32 23.66 16.96
CA ALA A 2 4.30 22.48 17.84
C ALA A 2 3.50 21.29 17.28
N GLU A 3 2.30 21.53 16.71
CA GLU A 3 1.48 20.46 16.10
C GLU A 3 2.20 19.76 14.93
N MET A 4 2.89 20.54 14.09
CA MET A 4 3.68 20.00 12.98
C MET A 4 4.86 19.16 13.47
N ALA A 5 5.48 19.52 14.59
CA ALA A 5 6.54 18.73 15.20
C ALA A 5 6.01 17.37 15.67
N VAL A 6 4.84 17.35 16.33
CA VAL A 6 4.18 16.11 16.76
C VAL A 6 3.82 15.22 15.57
N LEU A 7 3.26 15.80 14.50
CA LEU A 7 2.95 15.04 13.28
C LEU A 7 4.19 14.44 12.63
N ARG A 8 5.31 15.19 12.60
CA ARG A 8 6.59 14.71 12.07
C ARG A 8 7.17 13.57 12.92
N GLU A 9 7.13 13.70 14.24
CA GLU A 9 7.56 12.63 15.15
C GLU A 9 6.72 11.36 14.97
N ARG A 10 5.40 11.52 14.83
CA ARG A 10 4.49 10.40 14.59
C ARG A 10 4.72 9.75 13.23
N ALA A 11 5.04 10.53 12.20
CA ALA A 11 5.37 9.98 10.88
C ALA A 11 6.63 9.09 10.91
N VAL A 12 7.56 9.34 11.85
CA VAL A 12 8.74 8.49 12.05
C VAL A 12 8.42 7.25 12.88
N THR A 13 7.66 7.41 13.97
CA THR A 13 7.40 6.31 14.92
C THR A 13 6.28 5.36 14.48
N SER A 14 5.26 5.89 13.81
CA SER A 14 4.05 5.17 13.37
C SER A 14 3.58 5.64 11.99
N PRO A 15 4.38 5.43 10.93
CA PRO A 15 4.04 5.93 9.58
C PRO A 15 2.72 5.39 9.03
N PHE A 16 2.35 4.15 9.36
CA PHE A 16 1.11 3.53 8.88
C PHE A 16 -0.16 4.20 9.43
N ASP A 17 -0.07 4.98 10.51
CA ASP A 17 -1.21 5.76 11.02
C ASP A 17 -1.72 6.81 10.02
N PHE A 18 -0.87 7.19 9.08
CA PHE A 18 -1.20 8.15 8.03
C PHE A 18 -1.78 7.49 6.79
N ILE A 19 -1.95 6.17 6.75
CA ILE A 19 -2.51 5.45 5.62
C ILE A 19 -3.96 5.08 5.91
N ASP A 20 -4.89 5.51 5.05
CA ASP A 20 -6.31 5.12 5.14
C ASP A 20 -6.64 3.96 4.17
N PHE A 21 -5.96 3.84 3.04
CA PHE A 21 -6.17 2.76 2.07
C PHE A 21 -4.84 2.34 1.43
N TRP A 22 -4.69 1.05 1.16
CA TRP A 22 -3.67 0.57 0.23
C TRP A 22 -4.12 -0.67 -0.53
N ALA A 23 -3.57 -0.86 -1.72
CA ALA A 23 -3.86 -1.97 -2.61
C ALA A 23 -2.59 -2.47 -3.30
N VAL A 24 -2.64 -3.72 -3.73
CA VAL A 24 -1.55 -4.41 -4.41
C VAL A 24 -2.08 -5.01 -5.70
N ASP A 25 -1.38 -4.72 -6.79
CA ASP A 25 -1.47 -5.41 -8.07
C ASP A 25 -0.23 -6.30 -8.21
N PHE A 26 -0.42 -7.62 -8.18
CA PHE A 26 0.68 -8.57 -8.28
C PHE A 26 1.14 -8.83 -9.72
N GLU A 27 0.39 -8.40 -10.74
CA GLU A 27 0.73 -8.60 -12.15
C GLU A 27 0.84 -7.28 -12.92
N TRP A 28 1.59 -6.32 -12.37
CA TRP A 28 1.68 -4.98 -12.96
C TRP A 28 2.24 -5.00 -14.39
N ARG A 29 1.47 -4.40 -15.31
CA ARG A 29 1.82 -4.23 -16.73
C ARG A 29 1.67 -2.77 -17.14
N ASP A 30 2.71 -2.20 -17.73
CA ASP A 30 2.66 -0.82 -18.20
C ASP A 30 1.58 -0.65 -19.28
N GLY A 31 0.86 0.48 -19.22
CA GLY A 31 -0.23 0.78 -20.15
C GLY A 31 -1.51 -0.03 -19.90
N LYS A 32 -1.57 -0.85 -18.84
CA LYS A 32 -2.81 -1.47 -18.36
C LYS A 32 -3.35 -0.73 -17.14
N PRO A 33 -4.68 -0.75 -16.91
CA PRO A 33 -5.26 -0.28 -15.66
C PRO A 33 -4.70 -1.07 -14.47
N PHE A 34 -4.63 -0.42 -13.32
CA PHE A 34 -4.26 -1.08 -12.06
C PHE A 34 -5.31 -2.10 -11.65
N GLU A 35 -4.89 -3.33 -11.34
CA GLU A 35 -5.77 -4.40 -10.90
C GLU A 35 -5.72 -4.58 -9.38
N HIS A 36 -6.87 -4.47 -8.72
CA HIS A 36 -7.00 -4.59 -7.27
C HIS A 36 -7.03 -6.06 -6.83
N HIS A 37 -5.90 -6.76 -6.98
CA HIS A 37 -5.79 -8.15 -6.54
C HIS A 37 -5.96 -8.30 -5.03
N TRP A 38 -5.43 -7.35 -4.26
CA TRP A 38 -5.63 -7.27 -2.82
C TRP A 38 -5.72 -5.81 -2.38
N GLN A 39 -6.52 -5.52 -1.35
CA GLN A 39 -6.61 -4.20 -0.75
C GLN A 39 -7.04 -4.27 0.71
N ASP A 40 -6.68 -3.24 1.47
CA ASP A 40 -7.21 -3.02 2.81
C ASP A 40 -7.37 -1.53 3.10
N PHE A 41 -8.34 -1.20 3.96
CA PHE A 41 -8.68 0.18 4.24
C PHE A 41 -9.33 0.36 5.61
N ARG A 42 -9.06 1.52 6.21
CA ARG A 42 -9.69 1.94 7.45
C ARG A 42 -11.12 2.37 7.18
N THR A 43 -12.01 2.01 8.09
CA THR A 43 -13.38 2.51 8.13
C THR A 43 -13.60 3.37 9.37
N ARG A 44 -14.75 4.05 9.45
CA ARG A 44 -15.12 4.78 10.68
C ARG A 44 -15.32 3.84 11.88
N LYS A 45 -15.69 2.59 11.64
CA LYS A 45 -15.96 1.58 12.68
C LYS A 45 -14.71 0.80 13.07
N ASP A 46 -13.89 0.46 12.08
CA ASP A 46 -12.66 -0.28 12.25
C ASP A 46 -11.49 0.57 11.75
N ARG A 47 -10.66 1.01 12.70
CA ARG A 47 -9.46 1.79 12.41
C ARG A 47 -8.24 0.90 12.23
N SER A 48 -8.34 -0.42 12.22
CA SER A 48 -7.19 -1.28 11.92
C SER A 48 -6.80 -1.20 10.44
N LEU A 49 -5.54 -1.50 10.15
CA LEU A 49 -5.02 -1.62 8.79
C LEU A 49 -4.01 -2.76 8.78
N LYS A 50 -4.23 -3.75 7.92
CA LYS A 50 -3.28 -4.83 7.67
C LYS A 50 -2.03 -4.24 7.02
N THR A 51 -0.88 -4.60 7.55
CA THR A 51 0.44 -4.21 7.00
C THR A 51 1.04 -5.32 6.13
N ARG A 52 0.31 -6.43 5.97
CA ARG A 52 0.67 -7.58 5.15
C ARG A 52 -0.57 -8.11 4.44
N THR A 53 -0.37 -8.60 3.23
CA THR A 53 -1.44 -9.27 2.49
C THR A 53 -1.72 -10.64 3.11
N ASP A 54 -2.98 -11.04 3.09
CA ASP A 54 -3.46 -12.37 3.51
C ASP A 54 -4.00 -13.19 2.33
N LEU A 55 -3.76 -12.72 1.10
CA LEU A 55 -4.20 -13.40 -0.12
C LEU A 55 -3.46 -14.72 -0.39
N GLY A 56 -2.23 -14.87 0.11
CA GLY A 56 -1.39 -16.03 -0.19
C GLY A 56 -1.04 -16.15 -1.68
N TRP A 57 -0.73 -15.01 -2.32
CA TRP A 57 -0.44 -14.98 -3.76
C TRP A 57 0.81 -15.79 -4.12
N GLU A 58 0.68 -16.67 -5.11
CA GLU A 58 1.76 -17.50 -5.64
C GLU A 58 1.89 -17.31 -7.15
N TYR A 59 3.10 -17.09 -7.63
CA TYR A 59 3.35 -17.00 -9.07
C TYR A 59 3.56 -18.39 -9.65
N ALA A 60 2.84 -18.69 -10.72
CA ALA A 60 2.97 -19.97 -11.42
C ALA A 60 4.34 -20.13 -12.11
N GLN A 61 4.95 -19.04 -12.55
CA GLN A 61 6.24 -19.03 -13.24
C GLN A 61 7.29 -18.37 -12.36
N LYS A 62 8.46 -18.99 -12.29
CA LYS A 62 9.65 -18.39 -11.68
C LYS A 62 10.20 -17.27 -12.56
N GLY A 63 10.93 -16.35 -11.94
CA GLY A 63 11.61 -15.26 -12.61
C GLY A 63 11.17 -13.88 -12.15
N ALA A 64 11.46 -12.88 -12.98
CA ALA A 64 11.18 -11.48 -12.70
C ALA A 64 9.69 -11.15 -12.88
N HIS A 65 9.09 -10.62 -11.82
CA HIS A 65 7.74 -10.07 -11.79
C HIS A 65 7.78 -8.60 -11.37
N ARG A 66 6.67 -7.90 -11.60
CA ARG A 66 6.49 -6.51 -11.16
C ARG A 66 5.21 -6.40 -10.37
N ILE A 67 5.34 -5.89 -9.16
CA ILE A 67 4.23 -5.62 -8.25
C ILE A 67 4.03 -4.11 -8.23
N CYS A 68 2.78 -3.67 -8.26
CA CYS A 68 2.44 -2.27 -8.08
C CYS A 68 1.67 -2.10 -6.77
N VAL A 69 2.11 -1.18 -5.93
CA VAL A 69 1.47 -0.83 -4.67
C VAL A 69 0.91 0.57 -4.78
N LYS A 70 -0.38 0.70 -4.48
CA LYS A 70 -1.08 1.97 -4.39
C LYS A 70 -1.42 2.27 -2.94
N VAL A 71 -1.15 3.49 -2.49
CA VAL A 71 -1.43 3.97 -1.13
C VAL A 71 -2.21 5.27 -1.23
N ILE A 72 -3.25 5.41 -0.42
CA ILE A 72 -3.96 6.67 -0.20
C ILE A 72 -3.83 7.03 1.27
N ASP A 73 -3.26 8.21 1.53
CA ASP A 73 -3.06 8.71 2.88
C ASP A 73 -4.31 9.40 3.46
N VAL A 74 -4.25 9.72 4.75
CA VAL A 74 -5.32 10.43 5.50
C VAL A 74 -5.59 11.86 4.98
N PHE A 75 -4.70 12.40 4.13
CA PHE A 75 -4.86 13.69 3.47
C PHE A 75 -5.46 13.55 2.06
N GLY A 76 -5.71 12.33 1.59
CA GLY A 76 -6.28 12.01 0.28
C GLY A 76 -5.25 12.00 -0.84
N VAL A 77 -3.95 11.97 -0.53
CA VAL A 77 -2.89 11.87 -1.55
C VAL A 77 -2.75 10.42 -1.98
N ASP A 78 -2.90 10.16 -3.29
CA ASP A 78 -2.60 8.87 -3.92
C ASP A 78 -1.11 8.82 -4.32
N THR A 79 -0.43 7.76 -3.91
CA THR A 79 0.93 7.42 -4.35
C THR A 79 0.97 5.99 -4.85
N THR A 80 1.60 5.79 -6.00
CA THR A 80 1.78 4.47 -6.61
C THR A 80 3.26 4.17 -6.80
N THR A 81 3.70 2.96 -6.44
CA THR A 81 5.09 2.51 -6.59
C THR A 81 5.14 1.11 -7.21
N VAL A 82 5.98 0.96 -8.23
CA VAL A 82 6.24 -0.34 -8.88
C VAL A 82 7.54 -0.92 -8.33
N ILE A 83 7.50 -2.19 -7.94
CA ILE A 83 8.59 -2.93 -7.33
C ILE A 83 8.87 -4.16 -8.20
N ALA A 84 10.12 -4.33 -8.62
CA ALA A 84 10.57 -5.57 -9.25
C ALA A 84 10.83 -6.63 -8.18
N VAL A 85 10.32 -7.84 -8.40
CA VAL A 85 10.53 -8.99 -7.52
C VAL A 85 11.01 -10.19 -8.33
N GLU A 86 11.85 -11.02 -7.73
CA GLU A 86 12.31 -12.28 -8.31
C GLU A 86 11.71 -13.43 -7.50
N VAL A 87 11.03 -14.37 -8.17
CA VAL A 87 10.29 -15.48 -7.55
C VAL A 87 10.84 -16.84 -8.00
#